data_AF-A0A8E5MGT8-F1
#
_entry.id   AF-A0A8E5MGT8-F1
#
_cell.length_a   1.000
_cell.length_b   1.000
_cell.length_c   1.000
_cell.angle_alpha   90.00
_cell.angle_beta   90.00
_cell.angle_gamma   90.00
#
_symmetry.space_group_name_H-M   'P 1'
#
loop_
_entity.id
_entity.type
_entity.pdbx_description
1 polymer ?
#
loop_
_entity_poly.entity_id
_entity_poly.type
_entity_poly.pdbx_seq_one_letter_code
_entity_poly.pdbx_strand_id
1 'polypeptide(L)'
;MSPAQALPDHDQPAGLPESRVLIIGTGGTICMQEGPDGLAPSEGFLESAMAPRPTFNDRSGLDVKLPAYRQGHLISVDSLRTPPTAHQRHIRYGMLEFNPLLDSSSISAADWAAMADCVKQNYHLFDGFVILHGTDSLAYTASALSFIMSNLGKPVILTGSQAPIFALQSDAVDNLLGSLIIAGTFVLPEVGLFFHHKLYRGNRTTKVSSAAFEAFASPNCEPLAKVNGLGITVNWPLVLRPTSIAEFAVQQQHLDTSHVACLRVFPGIRPEMVDAVLRLPGLRGLILETFGMGNVPGGPRGRLTQVVCAAVERGVIVVNVSQCVSGFVSPVYAPGTQLGRVGVIFGLDLTAEAALAKLSHLLALPGLSRDHVARQLSRSLRGEMTEIAHPTFSHPAAALDDAEAAAASRLTAAEAAFAALGYAIQNNQPALVRQLLDRPGSQLLKTADYAGNTAVHLAAVSGNRDIMLDLLQRGASVHERNRADNSPLFLATLSGNEDCAGLLRSAGAHLSIEEIERGPLAKYRREQLA
;
A
#
# COMPACT_ATOMS: atom_id res chain seq x y z
N MET A 1 -8.90 58.75 -27.96
CA MET A 1 -7.88 57.74 -27.64
C MET A 1 -8.33 57.00 -26.39
N SER A 2 -8.86 55.80 -26.56
CA SER A 2 -9.19 54.86 -25.48
C SER A 2 -8.33 53.63 -25.73
N PRO A 3 -7.60 53.12 -24.74
CA PRO A 3 -6.78 51.93 -24.93
C PRO A 3 -7.72 50.73 -24.93
N ALA A 4 -7.70 49.99 -26.04
CA ALA A 4 -8.32 48.69 -26.15
C ALA A 4 -7.75 47.78 -25.05
N GLN A 5 -8.63 47.24 -24.22
CA GLN A 5 -8.30 46.18 -23.27
C GLN A 5 -7.90 44.95 -24.07
N ALA A 6 -6.60 44.66 -24.07
CA ALA A 6 -6.10 43.35 -24.49
C ALA A 6 -6.65 42.32 -23.51
N LEU A 7 -7.52 41.43 -24.00
CA LEU A 7 -7.82 40.17 -23.34
C LEU A 7 -6.49 39.43 -23.15
N PRO A 8 -6.20 38.85 -21.96
CA PRO A 8 -5.01 38.03 -21.80
C PRO A 8 -5.14 36.81 -22.72
N ASP A 9 -4.16 36.64 -23.61
CA ASP A 9 -3.94 35.41 -24.37
C ASP A 9 -3.83 34.24 -23.40
N HIS A 10 -4.93 33.51 -23.20
CA HIS A 10 -4.96 32.24 -22.47
C HIS A 10 -4.55 31.09 -23.40
N ASP A 11 -3.33 31.17 -23.92
CA ASP A 11 -2.68 30.08 -24.67
C ASP A 11 -1.29 29.79 -24.08
N GLN A 12 -1.17 29.82 -22.74
CA GLN A 12 -0.14 29.04 -22.08
C GLN A 12 -0.52 27.56 -22.25
N PRO A 13 0.34 26.69 -22.82
CA PRO A 13 0.04 25.27 -22.84
C PRO A 13 -0.22 24.84 -21.40
N ALA A 14 -1.42 24.33 -21.12
CA ALA A 14 -1.77 23.84 -19.80
C ALA A 14 -0.64 22.92 -19.33
N GLY A 15 0.05 23.31 -18.26
CA GLY A 15 1.18 22.56 -17.74
C GLY A 15 0.79 21.11 -17.48
N LEU A 16 1.76 20.20 -17.49
CA LEU A 16 1.50 18.80 -17.14
C LEU A 16 0.84 18.72 -15.75
N PRO A 17 -0.07 17.76 -15.52
CA PRO A 17 -0.68 17.55 -14.21
C PRO A 17 0.38 17.43 -13.10
N GLU A 18 0.03 17.85 -11.89
CA GLU A 18 0.92 17.83 -10.74
C GLU A 18 0.30 17.02 -9.60
N SER A 19 0.93 15.91 -9.21
CA SER A 19 0.53 15.16 -8.01
C SER A 19 1.28 15.67 -6.79
N ARG A 20 0.66 15.57 -5.61
CA ARG A 20 1.25 15.95 -4.33
C ARG A 20 1.64 14.72 -3.52
N VAL A 21 2.91 14.61 -3.14
CA VAL A 21 3.41 13.51 -2.29
C VAL A 21 3.99 14.06 -0.99
N LEU A 22 3.67 13.41 0.13
CA LEU A 22 4.28 13.75 1.42
C LEU A 22 5.40 12.77 1.74
N ILE A 23 6.61 13.30 1.98
CA ILE A 23 7.71 12.53 2.55
C ILE A 23 7.64 12.63 4.08
N ILE A 24 7.64 11.48 4.74
CA ILE A 24 7.72 11.37 6.21
C ILE A 24 9.11 10.84 6.54
N GLY A 25 9.99 11.73 7.00
CA GLY A 25 11.36 11.42 7.38
C GLY A 25 11.41 10.87 8.80
N THR A 26 11.45 9.54 8.95
CA THR A 26 11.53 8.92 10.28
C THR A 26 12.97 8.69 10.73
N GLY A 27 13.91 8.57 9.79
CA GLY A 27 15.33 8.39 10.06
C GLY A 27 15.97 7.35 9.14
N GLY A 28 16.97 6.65 9.66
CA GLY A 28 17.74 5.65 8.91
C GLY A 28 18.92 6.21 8.12
N THR A 29 19.75 5.29 7.59
CA THR A 29 21.00 5.59 6.88
C THR A 29 20.83 6.60 5.75
N ILE A 30 19.68 6.59 5.07
CA ILE A 30 19.38 7.50 3.97
C ILE A 30 19.54 8.97 4.36
N CYS A 31 19.18 9.33 5.60
CA CYS A 31 19.23 10.68 6.15
C CYS A 31 20.51 10.99 6.96
N MET A 32 21.50 10.08 6.99
CA MET A 32 22.71 10.26 7.80
C MET A 32 23.82 11.00 7.04
N GLN A 33 24.70 11.69 7.77
CA GLN A 33 25.95 12.27 7.26
C GLN A 33 27.14 11.71 8.04
N GLU A 34 28.31 11.71 7.42
CA GLU A 34 29.55 11.35 8.11
C GLU A 34 29.90 12.44 9.14
N GLY A 35 30.10 12.00 10.38
CA GLY A 35 30.59 12.81 11.48
C GLY A 35 31.81 12.16 12.15
N PRO A 36 32.37 12.81 13.18
CA PRO A 36 33.58 12.34 13.88
C PRO A 36 33.40 10.97 14.55
N ASP A 37 32.18 10.62 14.97
CA ASP A 37 31.84 9.36 15.63
C ASP A 37 31.18 8.33 14.68
N GLY A 38 31.26 8.56 13.36
CA GLY A 38 30.59 7.75 12.34
C GLY A 38 29.36 8.45 11.75
N LEU A 39 28.43 7.66 11.21
CA LEU A 39 27.21 8.20 10.58
C LEU A 39 26.23 8.72 11.64
N ALA A 40 25.85 10.00 11.53
CA ALA A 40 24.89 10.65 12.40
C ALA A 40 23.70 11.19 11.60
N PRO A 41 22.47 11.24 12.16
CA PRO A 41 21.33 11.84 11.48
C PRO A 41 21.56 13.32 11.16
N SER A 42 21.12 13.76 9.97
CA SER A 42 21.21 15.15 9.53
C SER A 42 19.81 15.75 9.42
N GLU A 43 19.61 16.95 9.99
CA GLU A 43 18.37 17.72 9.86
C GLU A 43 18.33 18.47 8.51
N GLY A 44 17.12 18.83 8.06
CA GLY A 44 16.96 19.62 6.83
C GLY A 44 17.25 18.79 5.58
N PHE A 45 16.79 17.53 5.56
CA PHE A 45 17.04 16.60 4.45
C PHE A 45 16.52 17.12 3.10
N LEU A 46 15.35 17.77 3.09
CA LEU A 46 14.77 18.34 1.87
C LEU A 46 15.72 19.37 1.22
N GLU A 47 16.31 20.24 2.03
CA GLU A 47 17.14 21.36 1.55
C GLU A 47 18.59 20.92 1.27
N SER A 48 19.17 20.09 2.14
CA SER A 48 20.57 19.65 2.02
C SER A 48 20.75 18.49 1.04
N ALA A 49 19.81 17.54 1.00
CA ALA A 49 19.91 16.36 0.14
C ALA A 49 19.09 16.49 -1.15
N MET A 50 17.86 16.97 -1.09
CA MET A 50 17.00 16.86 -2.27
C MET A 50 17.12 18.08 -3.20
N ALA A 51 17.03 19.30 -2.65
CA ALA A 51 17.00 20.55 -3.41
C ALA A 51 18.20 20.75 -4.38
N PRO A 52 19.44 20.36 -4.06
CA PRO A 52 20.59 20.57 -4.95
C PRO A 52 20.60 19.64 -6.18
N ARG A 53 19.83 18.53 -6.15
CA ARG A 53 19.87 17.47 -7.16
C ARG A 53 18.82 17.72 -8.26
N PRO A 54 19.22 17.87 -9.54
CA PRO A 54 18.28 18.14 -10.64
C PRO A 54 17.22 17.05 -10.86
N THR A 55 17.50 15.81 -10.44
CA THR A 55 16.55 14.69 -10.52
C THR A 55 15.38 14.83 -9.55
N PHE A 56 15.58 15.55 -8.45
CA PHE A 56 14.59 15.80 -7.41
C PHE A 56 13.95 17.19 -7.53
N ASN A 57 14.64 18.13 -8.16
CA ASN A 57 14.24 19.53 -8.23
C ASN A 57 14.46 20.09 -9.65
N ASP A 58 13.36 20.36 -10.36
CA ASP A 58 13.38 21.05 -11.66
C ASP A 58 13.62 22.57 -11.54
N ARG A 59 13.77 23.07 -10.31
CA ARG A 59 14.00 24.48 -9.93
C ARG A 59 12.86 25.43 -10.26
N SER A 60 11.68 24.89 -10.54
CA SER A 60 10.48 25.69 -10.77
C SER A 60 9.64 25.82 -9.50
N GLY A 61 8.90 26.94 -9.39
CA GLY A 61 7.96 27.14 -8.29
C GLY A 61 8.60 27.04 -6.90
N LEU A 62 9.79 27.64 -6.73
CA LEU A 62 10.57 27.62 -5.48
C LEU A 62 9.80 28.20 -4.27
N ASP A 63 8.83 29.06 -4.51
CA ASP A 63 8.02 29.70 -3.46
C ASP A 63 6.71 28.97 -3.16
N VAL A 64 6.41 27.87 -3.87
CA VAL A 64 5.18 27.09 -3.64
C VAL A 64 5.36 26.27 -2.38
N LYS A 65 4.55 26.57 -1.35
CA LYS A 65 4.50 25.78 -0.11
C LYS A 65 3.29 24.87 -0.11
N LEU A 66 3.41 23.73 0.56
CA LEU A 66 2.31 22.78 0.74
C LEU A 66 1.74 22.88 2.15
N PRO A 67 0.41 22.86 2.32
CA PRO A 67 -0.19 22.66 3.63
C PRO A 67 0.09 21.23 4.11
N ALA A 68 0.43 21.07 5.37
CA ALA A 68 0.57 19.77 6.02
C ALA A 68 0.17 19.86 7.50
N TYR A 69 -0.30 18.77 8.08
CA TYR A 69 -0.56 18.68 9.51
C TYR A 69 0.64 18.05 10.23
N ARG A 70 1.08 18.68 11.31
CA ARG A 70 2.05 18.13 12.26
C ARG A 70 1.41 18.13 13.65
N GLN A 71 1.20 16.94 14.21
CA GLN A 71 0.59 16.78 15.53
C GLN A 71 -0.73 17.57 15.68
N GLY A 72 -1.60 17.47 14.67
CA GLY A 72 -2.89 18.16 14.65
C GLY A 72 -2.87 19.64 14.27
N HIS A 73 -1.69 20.27 14.10
CA HIS A 73 -1.57 21.67 13.72
C HIS A 73 -1.30 21.81 12.23
N LEU A 74 -2.08 22.64 11.54
CA LEU A 74 -1.83 22.98 10.14
C LEU A 74 -0.60 23.87 10.04
N ILE A 75 0.39 23.42 9.29
CA ILE A 75 1.63 24.13 9.01
C ILE A 75 1.85 24.22 7.50
N SER A 76 2.76 25.12 7.10
CA SER A 76 3.20 25.27 5.72
C SER A 76 4.60 24.68 5.59
N VAL A 77 4.77 23.70 4.71
CA VAL A 77 6.08 23.10 4.42
C VAL A 77 6.59 23.55 3.07
N ASP A 78 7.91 23.73 2.96
CA ASP A 78 8.54 23.99 1.66
C ASP A 78 8.39 22.77 0.75
N SER A 79 8.33 23.02 -0.56
CA SER A 79 8.11 21.96 -1.53
C SER A 79 9.10 22.03 -2.68
N LEU A 80 9.41 20.85 -3.21
CA LEU A 80 10.20 20.67 -4.42
C LEU A 80 9.33 20.01 -5.48
N ARG A 81 9.75 20.13 -6.74
CA ARG A 81 9.07 19.50 -7.86
C ARG A 81 10.05 18.71 -8.72
N THR A 82 9.69 17.47 -9.04
CA THR A 82 10.49 16.65 -9.97
C THR A 82 10.41 17.21 -11.39
N PRO A 83 11.41 16.95 -12.24
CA PRO A 83 11.24 17.04 -13.69
C PRO A 83 10.04 16.21 -14.18
N PRO A 84 9.53 16.46 -15.40
CA PRO A 84 8.47 15.67 -15.98
C PRO A 84 8.80 14.17 -15.97
N THR A 85 7.91 13.38 -15.42
CA THR A 85 8.03 11.92 -15.44
C THR A 85 7.73 11.38 -16.85
N ALA A 86 8.12 10.14 -17.13
CA ALA A 86 7.72 9.41 -18.34
C ALA A 86 6.20 9.27 -18.49
N HIS A 87 5.44 9.52 -17.42
CA HIS A 87 3.98 9.51 -17.37
C HIS A 87 3.35 10.89 -17.57
N GLN A 88 4.10 11.84 -18.16
CA GLN A 88 3.64 13.19 -18.52
C GLN A 88 3.01 13.95 -17.33
N ARG A 89 3.70 13.92 -16.18
CA ARG A 89 3.27 14.57 -14.93
C ARG A 89 4.46 15.04 -14.11
N HIS A 90 4.25 16.09 -13.33
CA HIS A 90 5.15 16.51 -12.26
C HIS A 90 4.74 15.93 -10.90
N ILE A 91 5.72 15.75 -10.03
CA ILE A 91 5.47 15.35 -8.64
C ILE A 91 5.99 16.46 -7.76
N ARG A 92 5.07 17.18 -7.11
CA ARG A 92 5.39 18.14 -6.08
C ARG A 92 5.36 17.43 -4.74
N TYR A 93 6.36 17.65 -3.91
CA TYR A 93 6.45 16.99 -2.62
C TYR A 93 7.03 17.90 -1.55
N GLY A 94 6.55 17.71 -0.34
CA GLY A 94 7.08 18.33 0.88
C GLY A 94 7.53 17.26 1.86
N MET A 95 8.17 17.67 2.95
CA MET A 95 8.73 16.74 3.93
C MET A 95 8.36 17.11 5.36
N LEU A 96 8.02 16.10 6.16
CA LEU A 96 7.90 16.19 7.61
C LEU A 96 8.93 15.27 8.26
N GLU A 97 9.88 15.86 8.97
CA GLU A 97 10.88 15.14 9.75
C GLU A 97 10.39 14.88 11.17
N PHE A 98 10.64 13.66 11.65
CA PHE A 98 10.45 13.30 13.05
C PHE A 98 11.60 13.91 13.86
N ASN A 99 11.29 14.35 15.08
CA ASN A 99 12.28 14.89 16.00
C ASN A 99 12.12 14.21 17.37
N PRO A 100 13.11 13.44 17.84
CA PRO A 100 14.36 13.10 17.14
C PRO A 100 14.12 12.15 15.94
N LEU A 101 15.09 12.09 15.03
CA LEU A 101 15.14 11.01 14.02
C LEU A 101 15.39 9.67 14.73
N LEU A 102 14.76 8.62 14.22
CA LEU A 102 14.73 7.29 14.82
C LEU A 102 15.81 6.38 14.21
N ASP A 103 16.47 5.62 15.07
CA ASP A 103 17.18 4.41 14.66
C ASP A 103 16.17 3.26 14.51
N SER A 104 16.16 2.62 13.34
CA SER A 104 15.26 1.51 13.05
C SER A 104 15.36 0.35 14.04
N SER A 105 16.53 0.11 14.64
CA SER A 105 16.71 -0.93 15.65
C SER A 105 15.90 -0.68 16.93
N SER A 106 15.54 0.59 17.19
CA SER A 106 14.86 1.05 18.40
C SER A 106 13.39 1.41 18.17
N ILE A 107 12.85 1.16 16.97
CA ILE A 107 11.46 1.46 16.63
C ILE A 107 10.50 0.56 17.40
N SER A 108 9.50 1.18 18.00
CA SER A 108 8.47 0.56 18.81
C SER A 108 7.10 0.59 18.13
N ALA A 109 6.13 -0.09 18.74
CA ALA A 109 4.73 -0.01 18.38
C ALA A 109 4.15 1.42 18.41
N ALA A 110 4.62 2.26 19.33
CA ALA A 110 4.19 3.66 19.43
C ALA A 110 4.70 4.49 18.24
N ASP A 111 5.89 4.19 17.73
CA ASP A 111 6.44 4.86 16.54
C ASP A 111 5.65 4.48 15.28
N TRP A 112 5.24 3.21 15.16
CA TRP A 112 4.34 2.79 14.07
C TRP A 112 3.00 3.53 14.11
N ALA A 113 2.43 3.72 15.32
CA ALA A 113 1.23 4.51 15.50
C ALA A 113 1.43 5.97 15.06
N ALA A 114 2.53 6.60 15.48
CA ALA A 114 2.86 7.97 15.10
C ALA A 114 3.01 8.14 13.58
N MET A 115 3.64 7.18 12.89
CA MET A 115 3.73 7.18 11.42
C MET A 115 2.35 7.06 10.77
N ALA A 116 1.50 6.15 11.26
CA ALA A 116 0.15 5.98 10.73
C ALA A 116 -0.71 7.23 10.95
N ASP A 117 -0.63 7.84 12.13
CA ASP A 117 -1.35 9.07 12.45
C ASP A 117 -0.88 10.25 11.61
N CYS A 118 0.42 10.34 11.30
CA CYS A 118 0.95 11.34 10.38
C CYS A 118 0.33 11.20 8.98
N VAL A 119 0.24 9.97 8.44
CA VAL A 119 -0.44 9.70 7.17
C VAL A 119 -1.92 10.09 7.26
N LYS A 120 -2.62 9.72 8.34
CA LYS A 120 -4.04 10.06 8.54
C LYS A 120 -4.32 11.56 8.59
N GLN A 121 -3.55 12.31 9.36
CA GLN A 121 -3.71 13.76 9.47
C GLN A 121 -3.51 14.46 8.11
N ASN A 122 -2.68 13.87 7.24
CA ASN A 122 -2.33 14.44 5.93
C ASN A 122 -3.07 13.76 4.76
N TYR A 123 -3.98 12.82 5.02
CA TYR A 123 -4.54 11.93 4.01
C TYR A 123 -5.30 12.65 2.89
N HIS A 124 -5.98 13.76 3.23
CA HIS A 124 -6.75 14.56 2.27
C HIS A 124 -5.91 15.60 1.52
N LEU A 125 -4.68 15.89 1.97
CA LEU A 125 -3.82 16.94 1.40
C LEU A 125 -2.86 16.42 0.32
N PHE A 126 -2.59 15.12 0.29
CA PHE A 126 -1.59 14.49 -0.58
C PHE A 126 -2.16 13.26 -1.29
N ASP A 127 -1.71 13.00 -2.51
CA ASP A 127 -2.11 11.88 -3.35
C ASP A 127 -1.37 10.57 -3.01
N GLY A 128 -0.22 10.68 -2.34
CA GLY A 128 0.59 9.54 -1.90
C GLY A 128 1.59 9.91 -0.80
N PHE A 129 2.16 8.88 -0.18
CA PHE A 129 3.07 9.00 0.96
C PHE A 129 4.34 8.19 0.73
N VAL A 130 5.49 8.77 1.07
CA VAL A 130 6.79 8.08 1.13
C VAL A 130 7.33 8.18 2.55
N ILE A 131 7.62 7.05 3.19
CA ILE A 131 8.19 7.01 4.54
C ILE A 131 9.66 6.60 4.42
N LEU A 132 10.57 7.51 4.79
CA LEU A 132 12.00 7.22 4.87
C LEU A 132 12.28 6.53 6.19
N HIS A 133 12.94 5.37 6.12
CA HIS A 133 13.10 4.47 7.25
C HIS A 133 14.46 3.75 7.22
N GLY A 134 15.02 3.44 8.39
CA GLY A 134 16.22 2.61 8.50
C GLY A 134 15.96 1.16 8.10
N THR A 135 16.96 0.48 7.53
CA THR A 135 16.67 -0.80 6.85
C THR A 135 16.49 -1.98 7.81
N ASP A 136 16.97 -1.91 9.06
CA ASP A 136 17.02 -3.08 9.96
C ASP A 136 15.64 -3.61 10.37
N SER A 137 14.68 -2.72 10.63
CA SER A 137 13.31 -3.10 10.99
C SER A 137 12.26 -2.69 9.94
N LEU A 138 12.69 -2.28 8.75
CA LEU A 138 11.80 -1.74 7.71
C LEU A 138 10.67 -2.72 7.33
N ALA A 139 10.98 -4.02 7.20
CA ALA A 139 9.99 -5.06 6.92
C ALA A 139 8.95 -5.23 8.05
N TYR A 140 9.36 -5.06 9.31
CA TYR A 140 8.46 -5.07 10.46
C TYR A 140 7.52 -3.86 10.42
N THR A 141 8.05 -2.65 10.18
CA THR A 141 7.25 -1.43 10.06
C THR A 141 6.27 -1.52 8.88
N ALA A 142 6.73 -1.96 7.71
CA ALA A 142 5.87 -2.14 6.54
C ALA A 142 4.73 -3.14 6.82
N SER A 143 5.04 -4.22 7.55
CA SER A 143 4.05 -5.20 7.99
C SER A 143 3.05 -4.60 8.97
N ALA A 144 3.51 -3.93 10.02
CA ALA A 144 2.67 -3.30 11.04
C ALA A 144 1.73 -2.24 10.46
N LEU A 145 2.26 -1.31 9.65
CA LEU A 145 1.46 -0.27 9.01
C LEU A 145 0.38 -0.86 8.10
N SER A 146 0.64 -1.98 7.41
CA SER A 146 -0.36 -2.64 6.56
C SER A 146 -1.62 -3.08 7.34
N PHE A 147 -1.47 -3.46 8.61
CA PHE A 147 -2.59 -3.86 9.47
C PHE A 147 -3.23 -2.67 10.19
N ILE A 148 -2.42 -1.72 10.65
CA ILE A 148 -2.85 -0.50 11.33
C ILE A 148 -3.73 0.38 10.41
N MET A 149 -3.36 0.44 9.13
CA MET A 149 -4.07 1.19 8.09
C MET A 149 -5.19 0.34 7.48
N SER A 150 -6.43 0.81 7.61
CA SER A 150 -7.63 0.18 7.06
C SER A 150 -8.27 1.04 5.99
N ASN A 151 -8.82 0.40 4.96
CA ASN A 151 -9.41 1.07 3.79
C ASN A 151 -8.45 2.08 3.14
N LEU A 152 -7.17 1.73 3.08
CA LEU A 152 -6.17 2.54 2.40
C LEU A 152 -6.53 2.62 0.91
N GLY A 153 -6.60 3.83 0.38
CA GLY A 153 -6.96 4.14 -1.02
C GLY A 153 -5.81 4.79 -1.81
N LYS A 154 -4.69 5.12 -1.15
CA LYS A 154 -3.53 5.83 -1.69
C LYS A 154 -2.24 5.06 -1.38
N PRO A 155 -1.18 5.21 -2.19
CA PRO A 155 0.10 4.58 -1.92
C PRO A 155 0.77 5.11 -0.66
N VAL A 156 1.24 4.17 0.18
CA VAL A 156 2.14 4.44 1.31
C VAL A 156 3.38 3.58 1.08
N ILE A 157 4.48 4.22 0.64
CA ILE A 157 5.70 3.51 0.22
C ILE A 157 6.78 3.73 1.26
N LEU A 158 7.24 2.66 1.91
CA LEU A 158 8.43 2.69 2.73
C LEU A 158 9.67 2.51 1.85
N THR A 159 10.70 3.27 2.13
CA THR A 159 12.00 3.11 1.48
C THR A 159 13.13 3.54 2.40
N GLY A 160 14.36 3.24 2.00
CA GLY A 160 15.59 3.58 2.71
C GLY A 160 16.78 3.36 1.80
N SER A 161 17.97 3.23 2.37
CA SER A 161 19.18 2.95 1.62
C SER A 161 20.21 2.21 2.47
N GLN A 162 21.14 1.50 1.82
CA GLN A 162 22.31 0.94 2.49
C GLN A 162 23.40 2.01 2.69
N ALA A 163 23.53 2.94 1.75
CA ALA A 163 24.47 4.06 1.84
C ALA A 163 23.71 5.40 1.98
N PRO A 164 24.23 6.38 2.73
CA PRO A 164 23.57 7.67 2.86
C PRO A 164 23.44 8.38 1.51
N ILE A 165 22.44 9.24 1.37
CA ILE A 165 22.25 9.98 0.11
C ILE A 165 23.42 10.93 -0.20
N PHE A 166 24.16 11.35 0.83
CA PHE A 166 25.33 12.22 0.71
C PHE A 166 26.60 11.49 0.25
N ALA A 167 26.61 10.16 0.26
CA ALA A 167 27.73 9.36 -0.23
C ALA A 167 27.81 9.41 -1.76
N LEU A 168 29.03 9.37 -2.30
CA LEU A 168 29.28 9.36 -3.75
C LEU A 168 28.64 8.14 -4.44
N GLN A 169 28.76 6.96 -3.82
CA GLN A 169 28.15 5.73 -4.28
C GLN A 169 27.01 5.38 -3.32
N SER A 170 25.78 5.56 -3.80
CA SER A 170 24.60 5.39 -2.96
C SER A 170 23.39 4.88 -3.74
N ASP A 171 22.65 3.96 -3.14
CA ASP A 171 21.35 3.47 -3.61
C ASP A 171 20.19 4.41 -3.23
N ALA A 172 20.44 5.40 -2.37
CA ALA A 172 19.42 6.31 -1.84
C ALA A 172 18.68 7.12 -2.92
N VAL A 173 19.41 7.61 -3.93
CA VAL A 173 18.83 8.45 -4.98
C VAL A 173 17.78 7.66 -5.77
N ASP A 174 18.13 6.45 -6.21
CA ASP A 174 17.24 5.59 -7.00
C ASP A 174 16.06 5.09 -6.18
N ASN A 175 16.31 4.67 -4.93
CA ASN A 175 15.26 4.21 -4.02
C ASN A 175 14.23 5.32 -3.73
N LEU A 176 14.70 6.53 -3.41
CA LEU A 176 13.81 7.66 -3.12
C LEU A 176 13.08 8.17 -4.36
N LEU A 177 13.79 8.33 -5.48
CA LEU A 177 13.19 8.81 -6.72
C LEU A 177 12.14 7.82 -7.24
N GLY A 178 12.44 6.51 -7.23
CA GLY A 178 11.48 5.48 -7.61
C GLY A 178 10.24 5.48 -6.71
N SER A 179 10.42 5.66 -5.40
CA SER A 179 9.31 5.77 -4.44
C SER A 179 8.43 6.99 -4.71
N LEU A 180 9.02 8.16 -4.97
CA LEU A 180 8.28 9.36 -5.33
C LEU A 180 7.50 9.18 -6.62
N ILE A 181 8.16 8.67 -7.68
CA ILE A 181 7.51 8.44 -8.97
C ILE A 181 6.33 7.51 -8.81
N ILE A 182 6.49 6.38 -8.11
CA ILE A 182 5.41 5.44 -7.91
C ILE A 182 4.27 6.07 -7.10
N ALA A 183 4.57 6.69 -5.96
CA ALA A 183 3.57 7.28 -5.07
C ALA A 183 2.80 8.43 -5.73
N GLY A 184 3.47 9.25 -6.54
CA GLY A 184 2.85 10.35 -7.25
C GLY A 184 2.16 9.92 -8.55
N THR A 185 2.44 8.73 -9.08
CA THR A 185 1.94 8.33 -10.40
C THR A 185 0.78 7.35 -10.36
N PHE A 186 0.88 6.32 -9.53
CA PHE A 186 -0.05 5.18 -9.55
C PHE A 186 -0.89 5.13 -8.29
N VAL A 187 -2.20 4.94 -8.44
CA VAL A 187 -3.08 4.65 -7.31
C VAL A 187 -2.90 3.19 -6.92
N LEU A 188 -1.88 2.94 -6.09
CA LEU A 188 -1.53 1.65 -5.49
C LEU A 188 -1.92 1.67 -4.01
N PRO A 189 -3.14 1.27 -3.64
CA PRO A 189 -3.71 1.48 -2.31
C PRO A 189 -3.21 0.46 -1.27
N GLU A 190 -1.89 0.31 -1.17
CA GLU A 190 -1.23 -0.64 -0.28
C GLU A 190 -0.04 0.01 0.43
N VAL A 191 0.34 -0.57 1.57
CA VAL A 191 1.64 -0.30 2.18
C VAL A 191 2.69 -1.10 1.42
N GLY A 192 3.52 -0.41 0.66
CA GLY A 192 4.58 -0.97 -0.17
C GLY A 192 5.97 -0.77 0.42
N LEU A 193 6.92 -1.60 0.01
CA LEU A 193 8.35 -1.41 0.27
C LEU A 193 9.04 -1.30 -1.08
N PHE A 194 9.68 -0.16 -1.36
CA PHE A 194 10.45 0.04 -2.59
C PHE A 194 11.95 -0.03 -2.30
N PHE A 195 12.62 -0.97 -2.97
CA PHE A 195 14.07 -1.15 -2.89
C PHE A 195 14.59 -1.78 -4.19
N HIS A 196 15.75 -1.35 -4.66
CA HIS A 196 16.44 -1.95 -5.81
C HIS A 196 15.52 -2.19 -7.02
N HIS A 197 14.87 -1.12 -7.48
CA HIS A 197 13.99 -1.11 -8.66
C HIS A 197 12.74 -2.00 -8.57
N LYS A 198 12.38 -2.50 -7.38
CA LYS A 198 11.20 -3.34 -7.15
C LYS A 198 10.33 -2.73 -6.05
N LEU A 199 9.03 -2.64 -6.31
CA LEU A 199 8.01 -2.37 -5.29
C LEU A 199 7.43 -3.69 -4.84
N TYR A 200 7.57 -4.01 -3.56
CA TYR A 200 6.99 -5.18 -2.93
C TYR A 200 5.76 -4.80 -2.11
N ARG A 201 4.85 -5.75 -1.91
CA ARG A 201 3.85 -5.64 -0.85
C ARG A 201 4.57 -5.67 0.50
N GLY A 202 4.40 -4.65 1.33
CA GLY A 202 5.20 -4.46 2.55
C GLY A 202 5.17 -5.67 3.49
N ASN A 203 3.99 -6.20 3.76
CA ASN A 203 3.78 -7.38 4.62
C ASN A 203 4.15 -8.74 3.96
N ARG A 204 4.86 -8.72 2.84
CA ARG A 204 5.46 -9.91 2.19
C ARG A 204 6.98 -9.86 2.17
N THR A 205 7.58 -8.84 2.77
CA THR A 205 9.02 -8.59 2.67
C THR A 205 9.80 -9.09 3.89
N THR A 206 11.07 -9.40 3.65
CA THR A 206 12.09 -9.67 4.68
C THR A 206 13.41 -9.08 4.21
N LYS A 207 14.24 -8.61 5.15
CA LYS A 207 15.63 -8.21 4.85
C LYS A 207 16.47 -9.48 4.65
N VAL A 208 17.12 -9.61 3.50
CA VAL A 208 17.92 -10.80 3.11
C VAL A 208 19.41 -10.53 3.06
N SER A 209 19.81 -9.26 3.06
CA SER A 209 21.21 -8.83 3.01
C SER A 209 21.42 -7.58 3.84
N SER A 210 22.56 -7.53 4.55
CA SER A 210 23.00 -6.37 5.32
C SER A 210 24.02 -5.49 4.58
N ALA A 211 24.39 -5.85 3.34
CA ALA A 211 25.45 -5.16 2.59
C ALA A 211 25.08 -4.88 1.12
N ALA A 212 24.49 -5.85 0.41
CA ALA A 212 24.06 -5.66 -0.97
C ALA A 212 22.92 -4.64 -1.09
N PHE A 213 22.91 -3.86 -2.18
CA PHE A 213 21.81 -2.93 -2.49
C PHE A 213 20.48 -3.63 -2.73
N GLU A 214 20.47 -4.88 -3.21
CA GLU A 214 19.28 -5.74 -3.16
C GLU A 214 19.10 -6.31 -1.75
N ALA A 215 18.78 -5.43 -0.80
CA ALA A 215 18.75 -5.76 0.63
C ALA A 215 17.47 -6.53 1.05
N PHE A 216 16.39 -6.43 0.28
CA PHE A 216 15.08 -6.99 0.60
C PHE A 216 14.59 -7.96 -0.47
N ALA A 217 13.82 -8.96 -0.03
CA ALA A 217 13.12 -9.88 -0.91
C ALA A 217 11.65 -10.06 -0.48
N SER A 218 10.82 -10.49 -1.42
CA SER A 218 9.45 -10.96 -1.19
C SER A 218 9.35 -12.41 -1.68
N PRO A 219 9.76 -13.39 -0.87
CA PRO A 219 10.06 -14.73 -1.35
C PRO A 219 8.84 -15.54 -1.80
N ASN A 220 7.66 -15.22 -1.27
CA ASN A 220 6.40 -15.94 -1.55
C ASN A 220 5.37 -15.07 -2.30
N CYS A 221 5.75 -13.88 -2.77
CA CYS A 221 4.87 -13.00 -3.54
C CYS A 221 5.68 -12.20 -4.56
N GLU A 222 5.25 -12.19 -5.81
CA GLU A 222 5.86 -11.35 -6.85
C GLU A 222 5.79 -9.84 -6.49
N PRO A 223 6.74 -9.02 -6.97
CA PRO A 223 6.67 -7.56 -6.81
C PRO A 223 5.38 -6.96 -7.40
N LEU A 224 4.82 -5.97 -6.71
CA LEU A 224 3.69 -5.16 -7.16
C LEU A 224 4.06 -4.28 -8.37
N ALA A 225 5.31 -3.82 -8.43
CA ALA A 225 5.84 -3.11 -9.59
C ALA A 225 7.34 -3.38 -9.78
N LYS A 226 7.80 -3.32 -11.03
CA LYS A 226 9.21 -3.44 -11.42
C LYS A 226 9.58 -2.22 -12.26
N VAL A 227 10.72 -1.62 -11.96
CA VAL A 227 11.31 -0.51 -12.73
C VAL A 227 12.43 -1.08 -13.57
N ASN A 228 12.43 -0.79 -14.87
CA ASN A 228 13.48 -1.19 -15.79
C ASN A 228 13.71 -0.09 -16.84
N GLY A 229 14.57 -0.35 -17.82
CA GLY A 229 14.89 0.63 -18.87
C GLY A 229 13.72 1.06 -19.76
N LEU A 230 12.58 0.35 -19.72
CA LEU A 230 11.35 0.70 -20.44
C LEU A 230 10.36 1.51 -19.59
N GLY A 231 10.63 1.68 -18.29
CA GLY A 231 9.77 2.39 -17.36
C GLY A 231 9.28 1.52 -16.21
N ILE A 232 8.11 1.87 -15.66
CA ILE A 232 7.51 1.21 -14.50
C ILE A 232 6.39 0.29 -14.97
N THR A 233 6.52 -1.00 -14.70
CA THR A 233 5.47 -2.00 -14.97
C THR A 233 4.82 -2.41 -13.66
N VAL A 234 3.52 -2.15 -13.53
CA VAL A 234 2.71 -2.53 -12.37
C VAL A 234 2.03 -3.88 -12.63
N ASN A 235 2.13 -4.81 -11.68
CA ASN A 235 1.41 -6.08 -11.68
C ASN A 235 0.00 -5.89 -11.12
N TRP A 236 -0.86 -5.23 -11.89
CA TRP A 236 -2.23 -4.87 -11.49
C TRP A 236 -3.05 -6.06 -10.95
N PRO A 237 -2.98 -7.29 -11.49
CA PRO A 237 -3.66 -8.44 -10.90
C PRO A 237 -3.34 -8.70 -9.42
N LEU A 238 -2.14 -8.39 -8.96
CA LEU A 238 -1.74 -8.58 -7.56
C LEU A 238 -2.21 -7.46 -6.63
N VAL A 239 -2.44 -6.26 -7.17
CA VAL A 239 -2.82 -5.08 -6.39
C VAL A 239 -4.21 -5.27 -5.80
N LEU A 240 -4.27 -5.21 -4.46
CA LEU A 240 -5.50 -5.25 -3.68
C LEU A 240 -6.10 -3.86 -3.59
N ARG A 241 -7.43 -3.77 -3.57
CA ARG A 241 -8.17 -2.52 -3.39
C ARG A 241 -9.23 -2.71 -2.29
N PRO A 242 -9.54 -1.69 -1.48
CA PRO A 242 -10.64 -1.77 -0.51
C PRO A 242 -11.96 -2.07 -1.23
N THR A 243 -12.71 -3.03 -0.71
CA THR A 243 -14.06 -3.39 -1.20
C THR A 243 -15.16 -2.91 -0.25
N SER A 244 -14.78 -2.33 0.89
CA SER A 244 -15.73 -1.73 1.83
C SER A 244 -15.98 -0.27 1.46
N ILE A 245 -17.21 0.20 1.71
CA ILE A 245 -17.57 1.61 1.55
C ILE A 245 -17.31 2.30 2.88
N ALA A 246 -16.06 2.67 3.08
CA ALA A 246 -15.61 3.36 4.26
C ALA A 246 -14.39 4.22 3.93
N GLU A 247 -14.25 5.31 4.68
CA GLU A 247 -13.08 6.18 4.59
C GLU A 247 -11.82 5.47 5.11
N PHE A 248 -10.67 6.00 4.71
CA PHE A 248 -9.39 5.60 5.28
C PHE A 248 -9.38 5.82 6.79
N ALA A 249 -9.00 4.79 7.52
CA ALA A 249 -8.92 4.86 8.97
C ALA A 249 -7.65 4.19 9.50
N VAL A 250 -7.05 4.83 10.50
CA VAL A 250 -6.04 4.24 11.37
C VAL A 250 -6.74 3.67 12.59
N GLN A 251 -6.39 2.44 12.93
CA GLN A 251 -6.93 1.77 14.10
C GLN A 251 -6.57 2.54 15.39
N GLN A 252 -7.59 2.96 16.13
CA GLN A 252 -7.47 3.78 17.34
C GLN A 252 -6.82 3.01 18.50
N GLN A 253 -6.97 1.68 18.51
CA GLN A 253 -6.25 0.81 19.42
C GLN A 253 -4.94 0.40 18.74
N HIS A 254 -3.87 1.09 19.11
CA HIS A 254 -2.57 0.84 18.53
C HIS A 254 -2.15 -0.61 18.75
N LEU A 255 -1.47 -1.16 17.75
CA LEU A 255 -0.84 -2.47 17.82
C LEU A 255 0.12 -2.49 19.03
N ASP A 256 0.13 -3.58 19.81
CA ASP A 256 1.02 -3.73 20.96
C ASP A 256 1.81 -5.04 20.86
N THR A 257 3.13 -4.92 20.75
CA THR A 257 4.06 -6.06 20.62
C THR A 257 4.53 -6.61 21.95
N SER A 258 4.27 -5.94 23.09
CA SER A 258 4.77 -6.35 24.41
C SER A 258 4.24 -7.71 24.88
N HIS A 259 3.15 -8.18 24.27
CA HIS A 259 2.48 -9.44 24.60
C HIS A 259 2.77 -10.59 23.61
N VAL A 260 3.67 -10.38 22.64
CA VAL A 260 4.01 -11.37 21.62
C VAL A 260 5.53 -11.58 21.59
N ALA A 261 5.95 -12.84 21.56
CA ALA A 261 7.36 -13.21 21.40
C ALA A 261 7.59 -13.94 20.07
N CYS A 262 8.80 -13.84 19.53
CA CYS A 262 9.29 -14.69 18.44
C CYS A 262 10.37 -15.62 18.99
N LEU A 263 10.28 -16.91 18.67
CA LEU A 263 11.25 -17.90 19.10
C LEU A 263 11.65 -18.82 17.95
N ARG A 264 12.94 -18.84 17.65
CA ARG A 264 13.51 -19.71 16.63
C ARG A 264 13.96 -21.06 17.21
N VAL A 265 13.41 -22.13 16.67
CA VAL A 265 13.80 -23.51 17.00
C VAL A 265 15.17 -23.84 16.40
N PHE A 266 16.06 -24.47 17.14
CA PHE A 266 17.34 -24.94 16.62
C PHE A 266 17.63 -26.37 17.07
N PRO A 267 18.49 -27.14 16.36
CA PRO A 267 18.80 -28.50 16.76
C PRO A 267 19.36 -28.54 18.19
N GLY A 268 18.71 -29.30 19.07
CA GLY A 268 19.08 -29.38 20.48
C GLY A 268 18.43 -28.32 21.39
N ILE A 269 17.50 -27.49 20.90
CA ILE A 269 16.72 -26.60 21.75
C ILE A 269 16.02 -27.39 22.87
N ARG A 270 16.20 -26.93 24.10
CA ARG A 270 15.64 -27.58 25.28
C ARG A 270 14.17 -27.17 25.46
N PRO A 271 13.22 -28.10 25.69
CA PRO A 271 11.82 -27.76 25.95
C PRO A 271 11.64 -26.72 27.06
N GLU A 272 12.51 -26.71 28.05
CA GLU A 272 12.51 -25.77 29.18
C GLU A 272 12.77 -24.33 28.74
N MET A 273 13.53 -24.11 27.67
CA MET A 273 13.74 -22.78 27.09
C MET A 273 12.43 -22.23 26.52
N VAL A 274 11.67 -23.08 25.83
CA VAL A 274 10.38 -22.72 25.25
C VAL A 274 9.33 -22.52 26.34
N ASP A 275 9.32 -23.38 27.36
CA ASP A 275 8.42 -23.25 28.52
C ASP A 275 8.68 -21.97 29.30
N ALA A 276 9.95 -21.57 29.47
CA ALA A 276 10.30 -20.31 30.13
C ALA A 276 9.71 -19.09 29.42
N VAL A 277 9.79 -19.03 28.07
CA VAL A 277 9.16 -17.96 27.29
C VAL A 277 7.64 -18.02 27.43
N LEU A 278 7.02 -19.20 27.29
CA LEU A 278 5.58 -19.40 27.38
C LEU A 278 4.98 -19.17 28.79
N ARG A 279 5.83 -18.96 29.81
CA ARG A 279 5.43 -18.61 31.18
C ARG A 279 5.68 -17.14 31.52
N LEU A 280 6.23 -16.35 30.59
CA LEU A 280 6.41 -14.92 30.81
C LEU A 280 5.06 -14.27 31.18
N PRO A 281 4.99 -13.54 32.31
CA PRO A 281 3.76 -12.88 32.71
C PRO A 281 3.25 -11.94 31.62
N GLY A 282 1.98 -12.06 31.27
CA GLY A 282 1.35 -11.23 30.24
C GLY A 282 1.60 -11.68 28.80
N LEU A 283 2.36 -12.73 28.53
CA LEU A 283 2.49 -13.25 27.17
C LEU A 283 1.15 -13.81 26.68
N ARG A 284 0.68 -13.31 25.54
CA ARG A 284 -0.58 -13.74 24.89
C ARG A 284 -0.32 -14.49 23.58
N GLY A 285 0.84 -14.27 22.95
CA GLY A 285 1.18 -14.84 21.65
C GLY A 285 2.63 -15.31 21.54
N LEU A 286 2.87 -16.37 20.76
CA LEU A 286 4.20 -16.83 20.37
C LEU A 286 4.24 -17.12 18.87
N ILE A 287 5.15 -16.47 18.15
CA ILE A 287 5.59 -16.88 16.81
C ILE A 287 6.71 -17.90 17.00
N LEU A 288 6.43 -19.15 16.63
CA LEU A 288 7.39 -20.24 16.69
C LEU A 288 7.95 -20.49 15.30
N GLU A 289 9.20 -20.11 15.07
CA GLU A 289 9.88 -20.37 13.80
C GLU A 289 10.45 -21.79 13.80
N THR A 290 9.97 -22.66 12.92
CA THR A 290 10.28 -24.09 12.90
C THR A 290 10.98 -24.51 11.60
N PHE A 291 11.41 -25.78 11.52
CA PHE A 291 12.18 -26.28 10.39
C PHE A 291 11.30 -26.62 9.18
N GLY A 292 11.75 -26.21 7.99
CA GLY A 292 11.13 -26.59 6.72
C GLY A 292 9.63 -26.30 6.71
N MET A 293 8.82 -27.32 6.41
CA MET A 293 7.37 -27.19 6.27
C MET A 293 6.61 -27.11 7.62
N GLY A 294 7.27 -26.79 8.74
CA GLY A 294 6.61 -26.61 10.04
C GLY A 294 7.04 -27.55 11.18
N ASN A 295 8.23 -28.15 11.13
CA ASN A 295 8.60 -29.29 11.98
C ASN A 295 9.35 -28.89 13.27
N VAL A 296 9.02 -29.55 14.38
CA VAL A 296 9.69 -29.40 15.69
C VAL A 296 10.37 -30.69 16.18
N PRO A 297 11.45 -30.61 16.98
CA PRO A 297 12.12 -31.79 17.56
C PRO A 297 11.22 -32.67 18.44
N GLY A 298 11.49 -33.98 18.44
CA GLY A 298 10.84 -34.96 19.32
C GLY A 298 9.45 -35.45 18.85
N GLY A 299 8.91 -34.89 17.77
CA GLY A 299 7.68 -35.35 17.14
C GLY A 299 6.41 -35.18 18.02
N PRO A 300 5.34 -35.95 17.76
CA PRO A 300 3.99 -35.72 18.34
C PRO A 300 3.93 -35.79 19.86
N ARG A 301 4.71 -36.70 20.44
CA ARG A 301 4.74 -36.97 21.89
C ARG A 301 5.99 -36.41 22.55
N GLY A 302 6.77 -35.62 21.80
CA GLY A 302 7.96 -34.95 22.30
C GLY A 302 7.62 -33.96 23.40
N ARG A 303 8.55 -33.79 24.34
CA ARG A 303 8.38 -32.87 25.48
C ARG A 303 8.12 -31.42 25.03
N LEU A 304 8.71 -30.99 23.92
CA LEU A 304 8.47 -29.68 23.33
C LEU A 304 7.00 -29.50 22.90
N THR A 305 6.43 -30.47 22.20
CA THR A 305 5.02 -30.43 21.79
C THR A 305 4.09 -30.40 23.01
N GLN A 306 4.43 -31.10 24.09
CA GLN A 306 3.67 -31.06 25.35
C GLN A 306 3.71 -29.68 26.01
N VAL A 307 4.88 -29.01 26.02
CA VAL A 307 5.03 -27.64 26.54
C VAL A 307 4.16 -26.66 25.75
N VAL A 308 4.17 -26.77 24.42
CA VAL A 308 3.32 -25.95 23.54
C VAL A 308 1.83 -26.22 23.79
N CYS A 309 1.44 -27.49 23.95
CA CYS A 309 0.07 -27.90 24.30
C CYS A 309 -0.40 -27.24 25.59
N ALA A 310 0.41 -27.33 26.64
CA ALA A 310 0.08 -26.74 27.93
C ALA A 310 -0.07 -25.21 27.84
N ALA A 311 0.68 -24.53 26.97
CA ALA A 311 0.51 -23.08 26.78
C ALA A 311 -0.74 -22.71 26.00
N VAL A 312 -1.06 -23.49 24.95
CA VAL A 312 -2.32 -23.39 24.21
C VAL A 312 -3.52 -23.58 25.14
N GLU A 313 -3.48 -24.57 26.03
CA GLU A 313 -4.52 -24.82 27.03
C GLU A 313 -4.66 -23.67 28.03
N ARG A 314 -3.57 -22.96 28.36
CA ARG A 314 -3.59 -21.72 29.15
C ARG A 314 -4.12 -20.51 28.37
N GLY A 315 -4.40 -20.65 27.08
CA GLY A 315 -4.95 -19.59 26.22
C GLY A 315 -3.90 -18.81 25.43
N VAL A 316 -2.62 -19.21 25.43
CA VAL A 316 -1.58 -18.58 24.60
C VAL A 316 -1.79 -18.97 23.14
N ILE A 317 -1.74 -17.99 22.25
CA ILE A 317 -1.85 -18.22 20.80
C ILE A 317 -0.47 -18.54 20.24
N VAL A 318 -0.29 -19.73 19.68
CA VAL A 318 0.99 -20.13 19.07
C VAL A 318 0.81 -20.21 17.56
N VAL A 319 1.65 -19.49 16.82
CA VAL A 319 1.66 -19.48 15.35
C VAL A 319 2.96 -20.11 14.87
N ASN A 320 2.85 -21.12 14.03
CA ASN A 320 3.98 -21.82 13.43
C ASN A 320 4.35 -21.15 12.10
N VAL A 321 5.58 -20.64 12.02
CA VAL A 321 6.17 -20.02 10.81
C VAL A 321 7.43 -20.80 10.42
N SER A 322 7.72 -20.89 9.12
CA SER A 322 8.93 -21.55 8.64
C SER A 322 10.15 -20.64 8.82
N GLN A 323 11.29 -21.21 9.19
CA GLN A 323 12.59 -20.51 9.15
C GLN A 323 13.16 -20.38 7.73
N CYS A 324 12.63 -21.15 6.77
CA CYS A 324 13.05 -21.05 5.38
C CYS A 324 12.55 -19.74 4.78
N VAL A 325 13.43 -19.06 4.03
CA VAL A 325 13.11 -17.78 3.39
C VAL A 325 11.93 -17.91 2.44
N SER A 326 11.84 -19.00 1.67
CA SER A 326 10.70 -19.32 0.81
C SER A 326 10.02 -20.62 1.22
N GLY A 327 8.75 -20.76 0.82
CA GLY A 327 7.91 -21.91 1.11
C GLY A 327 6.79 -21.59 2.10
N PHE A 328 6.14 -22.64 2.60
CA PHE A 328 4.98 -22.53 3.48
C PHE A 328 4.95 -23.64 4.53
N VAL A 329 4.35 -23.36 5.68
CA VAL A 329 4.02 -24.39 6.67
C VAL A 329 2.84 -25.22 6.18
N SER A 330 3.05 -26.53 6.00
CA SER A 330 2.03 -27.42 5.45
C SER A 330 1.26 -28.16 6.55
N PRO A 331 -0.09 -28.10 6.55
CA PRO A 331 -0.90 -28.89 7.46
C PRO A 331 -0.92 -30.39 7.13
N VAL A 332 -0.41 -30.80 5.96
CA VAL A 332 -0.50 -32.17 5.42
C VAL A 332 0.67 -33.05 5.85
N TYR A 333 1.80 -32.46 6.28
CA TYR A 333 2.96 -33.24 6.71
C TYR A 333 2.79 -33.73 8.15
N ALA A 334 3.02 -35.02 8.41
CA ALA A 334 2.60 -35.68 9.66
C ALA A 334 3.07 -34.99 10.97
N PRO A 335 4.31 -34.48 11.10
CA PRO A 335 4.73 -33.68 12.27
C PRO A 335 4.05 -32.30 12.36
N GLY A 336 3.74 -31.66 11.23
CA GLY A 336 3.03 -30.37 11.18
C GLY A 336 1.57 -30.52 11.61
N THR A 337 0.84 -31.51 11.08
CA THR A 337 -0.55 -31.83 11.46
C THR A 337 -0.73 -31.97 12.98
N GLN A 338 0.30 -32.43 13.68
CA GLN A 338 0.25 -32.67 15.12
C GLN A 338 0.28 -31.38 15.95
N LEU A 339 1.09 -30.40 15.55
CA LEU A 339 1.03 -29.07 16.16
C LEU A 339 -0.36 -28.45 15.95
N GLY A 340 -0.94 -28.64 14.77
CA GLY A 340 -2.33 -28.24 14.49
C GLY A 340 -3.36 -28.88 15.43
N ARG A 341 -3.24 -30.18 15.70
CA ARG A 341 -4.11 -30.89 16.67
C ARG A 341 -4.00 -30.37 18.10
N VAL A 342 -2.82 -29.86 18.44
CA VAL A 342 -2.54 -29.24 19.74
C VAL A 342 -3.04 -27.78 19.80
N GLY A 343 -3.61 -27.25 18.72
CA GLY A 343 -4.16 -25.91 18.65
C GLY A 343 -3.15 -24.82 18.28
N VAL A 344 -2.00 -25.21 17.72
CA VAL A 344 -1.06 -24.30 17.05
C VAL A 344 -1.62 -23.92 15.68
N ILE A 345 -1.54 -22.64 15.35
CA ILE A 345 -2.04 -22.11 14.07
C ILE A 345 -0.91 -22.16 13.05
N PHE A 346 -1.20 -22.61 11.84
CA PHE A 346 -0.24 -22.58 10.74
C PHE A 346 -0.19 -21.18 10.12
N GLY A 347 0.99 -20.57 10.13
CA GLY A 347 1.24 -19.28 9.48
C GLY A 347 1.33 -19.37 7.95
N LEU A 348 1.21 -20.57 7.36
CA LEU A 348 1.37 -20.81 5.93
C LEU A 348 2.67 -20.19 5.40
N ASP A 349 2.59 -19.27 4.45
CA ASP A 349 3.70 -18.59 3.79
C ASP A 349 4.00 -17.18 4.34
N LEU A 350 3.50 -16.87 5.55
CA LEU A 350 3.84 -15.64 6.27
C LEU A 350 5.35 -15.49 6.48
N THR A 351 5.85 -14.26 6.38
CA THR A 351 7.14 -13.89 6.95
C THR A 351 7.03 -13.76 8.47
N ALA A 352 8.16 -13.82 9.19
CA ALA A 352 8.16 -13.67 10.64
C ALA A 352 7.67 -12.27 11.06
N GLU A 353 8.03 -11.24 10.28
CA GLU A 353 7.63 -9.85 10.46
C GLU A 353 6.11 -9.69 10.33
N ALA A 354 5.53 -10.26 9.26
CA ALA A 354 4.09 -10.22 9.03
C ALA A 354 3.33 -11.03 10.08
N ALA A 355 3.86 -12.18 10.52
CA ALA A 355 3.25 -12.99 11.56
C ALA A 355 3.21 -12.27 12.91
N LEU A 356 4.31 -11.63 13.31
CA LEU A 356 4.39 -10.80 14.52
C LEU A 356 3.39 -9.64 14.46
N ALA A 357 3.40 -8.89 13.35
CA ALA A 357 2.52 -7.75 13.15
C ALA A 357 1.04 -8.15 13.17
N LYS A 358 0.69 -9.23 12.45
CA LYS A 358 -0.68 -9.75 12.37
C LYS A 358 -1.21 -10.24 13.71
N LEU A 359 -0.40 -11.02 14.44
CA LEU A 359 -0.79 -11.52 15.76
C LEU A 359 -0.96 -10.37 16.76
N SER A 360 -0.03 -9.43 16.78
CA SER A 360 -0.10 -8.24 17.64
C SER A 360 -1.32 -7.38 17.33
N HIS A 361 -1.63 -7.19 16.04
CA HIS A 361 -2.84 -6.48 15.58
C HIS A 361 -4.13 -7.16 16.07
N LEU A 362 -4.25 -8.47 15.88
CA LEU A 362 -5.45 -9.20 16.28
C LEU A 362 -5.63 -9.28 17.80
N LEU A 363 -4.54 -9.33 18.57
CA LEU A 363 -4.57 -9.29 20.03
C LEU A 363 -4.90 -7.90 20.60
N ALA A 364 -4.69 -6.84 19.81
CA ALA A 364 -5.06 -5.48 20.17
C ALA A 364 -6.56 -5.20 19.93
N LEU A 365 -7.24 -5.97 19.08
CA LEU A 365 -8.67 -5.80 18.82
C LEU A 365 -9.53 -6.23 20.03
N PRO A 366 -10.56 -5.44 20.40
CA PRO A 366 -11.32 -5.68 21.61
C PRO A 366 -12.37 -6.77 21.39
N GLY A 367 -12.62 -7.59 22.41
CA GLY A 367 -13.70 -8.58 22.39
C GLY A 367 -13.50 -9.76 21.44
N LEU A 368 -12.33 -9.91 20.82
CA LEU A 368 -12.02 -11.11 20.04
C LEU A 368 -11.71 -12.29 20.97
N SER A 369 -12.56 -13.31 20.91
CA SER A 369 -12.23 -14.61 21.51
C SER A 369 -11.02 -15.22 20.80
N ARG A 370 -10.28 -16.09 21.49
CA ARG A 370 -9.17 -16.87 20.94
C ARG A 370 -9.53 -17.54 19.59
N ASP A 371 -10.70 -18.16 19.48
CA ASP A 371 -11.12 -18.87 18.25
C ASP A 371 -11.37 -17.92 17.07
N HIS A 372 -11.75 -16.67 17.35
CA HIS A 372 -11.86 -15.63 16.32
C HIS A 372 -10.46 -15.20 15.87
N VAL A 373 -9.54 -14.95 16.80
CA VAL A 373 -8.13 -14.62 16.46
C VAL A 373 -7.51 -15.73 15.63
N ALA A 374 -7.71 -16.99 16.03
CA ALA A 374 -7.20 -18.15 15.30
C ALA A 374 -7.73 -18.23 13.86
N ARG A 375 -9.05 -18.02 13.68
CA ARG A 375 -9.66 -17.99 12.34
C ARG A 375 -9.14 -16.84 11.47
N GLN A 376 -8.95 -15.66 12.05
CA GLN A 376 -8.42 -14.50 11.31
C GLN A 376 -6.93 -14.67 10.97
N LEU A 377 -6.15 -15.34 11.83
CA LEU A 377 -4.73 -15.66 11.55
C LEU A 377 -4.56 -16.55 10.33
N SER A 378 -5.51 -17.46 10.07
CA SER A 378 -5.48 -18.36 8.90
C SER A 378 -6.06 -17.77 7.61
N ARG A 379 -6.47 -16.49 7.61
CA ARG A 379 -7.04 -15.79 6.44
C ARG A 379 -6.18 -14.60 6.05
N SER A 380 -6.09 -14.31 4.76
CA SER A 380 -5.39 -13.12 4.26
C SER A 380 -6.20 -11.87 4.61
N LEU A 381 -5.65 -10.98 5.44
CA LEU A 381 -6.32 -9.74 5.84
C LEU A 381 -5.89 -8.56 4.97
N ARG A 382 -4.63 -8.58 4.51
CA ARG A 382 -3.93 -7.51 3.80
C ARG A 382 -3.02 -8.06 2.71
N GLY A 383 -3.28 -9.28 2.23
CA GLY A 383 -2.47 -9.92 1.19
C GLY A 383 -1.15 -10.49 1.68
N GLU A 384 -0.94 -10.57 3.00
CA GLU A 384 0.28 -11.02 3.68
C GLU A 384 0.54 -12.53 3.56
N MET A 385 -0.50 -13.30 3.25
CA MET A 385 -0.42 -14.74 3.12
C MET A 385 -1.28 -15.22 1.95
N THR A 386 -0.90 -16.37 1.41
CA THR A 386 -1.62 -17.08 0.35
C THR A 386 -2.52 -18.11 1.01
N GLU A 387 -3.82 -17.91 0.92
CA GLU A 387 -4.78 -18.89 1.41
C GLU A 387 -4.66 -20.18 0.59
N ILE A 388 -4.87 -21.33 1.22
CA ILE A 388 -4.93 -22.62 0.51
C ILE A 388 -6.24 -22.65 -0.27
N ALA A 389 -6.27 -22.01 -1.44
CA ALA A 389 -7.30 -22.19 -2.42
C ALA A 389 -7.00 -23.49 -3.19
N HIS A 390 -7.98 -24.39 -3.28
CA HIS A 390 -7.88 -25.49 -4.23
C HIS A 390 -7.71 -24.88 -5.63
N PRO A 391 -6.82 -25.42 -6.47
CA PRO A 391 -6.68 -24.93 -7.84
C PRO A 391 -8.03 -25.03 -8.54
N THR A 392 -8.65 -23.90 -8.83
CA THR A 392 -9.73 -23.84 -9.81
C THR A 392 -9.07 -23.96 -11.18
N PHE A 393 -9.12 -25.17 -11.73
CA PHE A 393 -8.79 -25.41 -13.12
C PHE A 393 -9.92 -24.82 -13.96
N SER A 394 -9.77 -23.58 -14.42
CA SER A 394 -10.62 -23.04 -15.47
C SER A 394 -10.00 -23.44 -16.81
N HIS A 395 -10.71 -24.24 -17.59
CA HIS A 395 -10.41 -24.42 -19.01
C HIS A 395 -10.33 -23.02 -19.65
N PRO A 396 -9.36 -22.72 -20.54
CA PRO A 396 -9.44 -21.51 -21.33
C PRO A 396 -10.77 -21.53 -22.07
N ALA A 397 -11.71 -20.69 -21.62
CA ALA A 397 -13.02 -20.50 -22.24
C ALA A 397 -12.93 -19.64 -23.51
N ALA A 398 -11.72 -19.34 -23.97
CA ALA A 398 -11.52 -18.75 -25.28
C ALA A 398 -11.77 -19.84 -26.32
N ALA A 399 -12.88 -19.73 -27.04
CA ALA A 399 -12.99 -20.36 -28.34
C ALA A 399 -11.82 -19.87 -29.21
N LEU A 400 -11.21 -20.77 -29.96
CA LEU A 400 -10.19 -20.45 -30.97
C LEU A 400 -10.80 -19.81 -32.24
N ASP A 401 -11.94 -19.14 -32.13
CA ASP A 401 -12.74 -18.67 -33.27
C ASP A 401 -12.81 -17.13 -33.41
N ASP A 402 -12.24 -16.35 -32.48
CA ASP A 402 -12.34 -14.88 -32.53
C ASP A 402 -11.14 -14.16 -33.19
N ALA A 403 -10.23 -14.91 -33.83
CA ALA A 403 -9.12 -14.29 -34.57
C ALA A 403 -9.61 -13.58 -35.85
N GLU A 404 -10.71 -14.04 -36.46
CA GLU A 404 -11.24 -13.45 -37.70
C GLU A 404 -12.18 -12.26 -37.43
N ALA A 405 -12.88 -12.21 -36.28
CA ALA A 405 -13.70 -11.07 -35.89
C ALA A 405 -12.87 -9.92 -35.26
N ALA A 406 -11.81 -10.25 -34.52
CA ALA A 406 -10.89 -9.26 -33.98
C ALA A 406 -10.10 -8.51 -35.07
N ALA A 407 -9.87 -9.14 -36.23
CA ALA A 407 -9.22 -8.51 -37.37
C ALA A 407 -10.08 -7.40 -38.04
N ALA A 408 -11.40 -7.37 -37.79
CA ALA A 408 -12.30 -6.33 -38.29
C ALA A 408 -12.53 -5.19 -37.27
N SER A 409 -12.12 -5.37 -36.01
CA SER A 409 -12.21 -4.37 -34.95
C SER A 409 -10.89 -3.62 -34.82
N ARG A 410 -10.92 -2.28 -34.87
CA ARG A 410 -9.75 -1.44 -34.53
C ARG A 410 -9.40 -1.45 -33.04
N LEU A 411 -10.23 -2.07 -32.20
CA LEU A 411 -10.06 -2.16 -30.75
C LEU A 411 -9.57 -3.54 -30.36
N THR A 412 -8.63 -3.58 -29.41
CA THR A 412 -8.25 -4.80 -28.68
C THR A 412 -9.44 -5.37 -27.91
N ALA A 413 -9.41 -6.65 -27.56
CA ALA A 413 -10.47 -7.30 -26.77
C ALA A 413 -10.75 -6.59 -25.44
N ALA A 414 -9.71 -6.06 -24.78
CA ALA A 414 -9.83 -5.30 -23.54
C ALA A 414 -10.52 -3.94 -23.75
N GLU A 415 -10.16 -3.22 -24.82
CA GLU A 415 -10.78 -1.95 -25.17
C GLU A 415 -12.25 -2.14 -25.58
N ALA A 416 -12.58 -3.18 -26.33
CA ALA A 416 -13.95 -3.52 -26.68
C ALA A 416 -14.78 -3.87 -25.43
N ALA A 417 -14.23 -4.64 -24.50
CA ALA A 417 -14.89 -4.99 -23.25
C ALA A 417 -15.12 -3.76 -22.34
N PHE A 418 -14.15 -2.84 -22.27
CA PHE A 418 -14.31 -1.59 -21.53
C PHE A 418 -15.31 -0.65 -22.21
N ALA A 419 -15.30 -0.55 -23.54
CA ALA A 419 -16.30 0.22 -24.28
C ALA A 419 -17.73 -0.31 -24.03
N ALA A 420 -17.92 -1.63 -24.06
CA ALA A 420 -19.19 -2.26 -23.73
C ALA A 420 -19.64 -1.93 -22.29
N LEU A 421 -18.70 -1.94 -21.33
CA LEU A 421 -18.98 -1.51 -19.95
C LEU A 421 -19.39 -0.03 -19.90
N GLY A 422 -18.69 0.84 -20.62
CA GLY A 422 -19.02 2.26 -20.71
C GLY A 422 -20.43 2.52 -21.24
N TYR A 423 -20.84 1.85 -22.32
CA TYR A 423 -22.20 1.93 -22.85
C TYR A 423 -23.25 1.39 -21.88
N ALA A 424 -22.95 0.28 -21.19
CA ALA A 424 -23.87 -0.28 -20.17
C ALA A 424 -24.09 0.70 -19.01
N ILE A 425 -23.03 1.40 -18.58
CA ILE A 425 -23.11 2.45 -17.55
C ILE A 425 -23.94 3.63 -18.05
N GLN A 426 -23.63 4.15 -19.24
CA GLN A 426 -24.32 5.31 -19.82
C GLN A 426 -25.81 5.05 -20.06
N ASN A 427 -26.16 3.85 -20.52
CA ASN A 427 -27.55 3.45 -20.78
C ASN A 427 -28.29 2.95 -19.54
N ASN A 428 -27.68 3.07 -18.36
CA ASN A 428 -28.28 2.69 -17.08
C ASN A 428 -28.70 1.20 -17.01
N GLN A 429 -27.79 0.30 -17.36
CA GLN A 429 -28.02 -1.16 -17.42
C GLN A 429 -27.24 -1.91 -16.32
N PRO A 430 -27.67 -1.85 -15.03
CA PRO A 430 -26.92 -2.43 -13.91
C PRO A 430 -26.71 -3.95 -14.02
N ALA A 431 -27.68 -4.67 -14.58
CA ALA A 431 -27.55 -6.11 -14.80
C ALA A 431 -26.41 -6.47 -15.79
N LEU A 432 -26.29 -5.69 -16.88
CA LEU A 432 -25.23 -5.88 -17.86
C LEU A 432 -23.86 -5.48 -17.30
N VAL A 433 -23.81 -4.40 -16.49
CA VAL A 433 -22.59 -3.99 -15.78
C VAL A 433 -22.08 -5.15 -14.90
N ARG A 434 -22.94 -5.76 -14.08
CA ARG A 434 -22.57 -6.92 -13.25
C ARG A 434 -22.06 -8.08 -14.10
N GLN A 435 -22.78 -8.43 -15.17
CA GLN A 435 -22.38 -9.51 -16.08
C GLN A 435 -21.00 -9.29 -16.71
N LEU A 436 -20.66 -8.06 -17.08
CA LEU A 436 -19.36 -7.71 -17.66
C LEU A 436 -18.23 -7.77 -16.61
N LEU A 437 -18.51 -7.32 -15.39
CA LEU A 437 -17.54 -7.32 -14.29
C LEU A 437 -17.30 -8.71 -13.69
N ASP A 438 -18.29 -9.60 -13.73
CA ASP A 438 -18.20 -10.98 -13.22
C ASP A 438 -17.45 -11.95 -14.14
N ARG A 439 -17.00 -11.48 -15.32
CA ARG A 439 -16.20 -12.31 -16.23
C ARG A 439 -14.86 -12.69 -15.55
N PRO A 440 -14.48 -13.98 -15.55
CA PRO A 440 -13.24 -14.43 -14.94
C PRO A 440 -12.03 -13.66 -15.49
N GLY A 441 -11.18 -13.16 -14.60
CA GLY A 441 -9.98 -12.39 -14.98
C GLY A 441 -10.24 -10.98 -15.49
N SER A 442 -11.46 -10.45 -15.37
CA SER A 442 -11.81 -9.08 -15.77
C SER A 442 -10.95 -8.06 -15.01
N GLN A 443 -10.21 -7.24 -15.76
CA GLN A 443 -9.45 -6.10 -15.24
C GLN A 443 -10.16 -4.77 -15.49
N LEU A 444 -11.44 -4.79 -15.85
CA LEU A 444 -12.18 -3.62 -16.34
C LEU A 444 -12.25 -2.46 -15.33
N LEU A 445 -12.20 -2.75 -14.02
CA LEU A 445 -12.15 -1.71 -12.98
C LEU A 445 -10.81 -0.94 -12.95
N LYS A 446 -9.79 -1.47 -13.62
CA LYS A 446 -8.43 -0.93 -13.71
C LYS A 446 -8.13 -0.37 -15.11
N THR A 447 -9.03 -0.59 -16.06
CA THR A 447 -8.95 -0.03 -17.41
C THR A 447 -9.55 1.36 -17.45
N ALA A 448 -9.06 2.18 -18.37
CA ALA A 448 -9.59 3.51 -18.65
C ALA A 448 -9.78 3.70 -20.16
N ASP A 449 -10.67 4.61 -20.54
CA ASP A 449 -10.82 5.03 -21.93
C ASP A 449 -9.65 5.91 -22.41
N TYR A 450 -9.75 6.40 -23.65
CA TYR A 450 -8.77 7.30 -24.25
C TYR A 450 -8.62 8.65 -23.51
N ALA A 451 -9.60 9.03 -22.69
CA ALA A 451 -9.56 10.24 -21.86
C ALA A 451 -9.08 9.95 -20.43
N GLY A 452 -8.75 8.69 -20.11
CA GLY A 452 -8.34 8.28 -18.77
C GLY A 452 -9.51 8.08 -17.80
N ASN A 453 -10.76 8.04 -18.28
CA ASN A 453 -11.92 7.77 -17.43
C ASN A 453 -12.01 6.27 -17.13
N THR A 454 -12.01 5.94 -15.85
CA THR A 454 -12.35 4.59 -15.36
C THR A 454 -13.87 4.41 -15.29
N ALA A 455 -14.34 3.18 -15.03
CA ALA A 455 -15.77 2.91 -14.84
C ALA A 455 -16.44 3.81 -13.78
N VAL A 456 -15.71 4.21 -12.72
CA VAL A 456 -16.21 5.11 -11.67
C VAL A 456 -16.42 6.53 -12.20
N HIS A 457 -15.54 7.02 -13.08
CA HIS A 457 -15.72 8.33 -13.73
C HIS A 457 -16.99 8.33 -14.59
N LEU A 458 -17.22 7.26 -15.36
CA LEU A 458 -18.42 7.13 -16.19
C LEU A 458 -19.70 7.02 -15.34
N ALA A 459 -19.64 6.27 -14.23
CA ALA A 459 -20.74 6.16 -13.27
C ALA A 459 -21.03 7.50 -12.57
N ALA A 460 -19.98 8.27 -12.26
CA ALA A 460 -20.10 9.59 -11.64
C ALA A 460 -20.84 10.59 -12.54
N VAL A 461 -20.63 10.53 -13.86
CA VAL A 461 -21.32 11.40 -14.83
C VAL A 461 -22.74 10.91 -15.14
N SER A 462 -22.96 9.59 -15.27
CA SER A 462 -24.28 9.02 -15.58
C SER A 462 -25.28 9.08 -14.42
N GLY A 463 -24.79 9.11 -13.17
CA GLY A 463 -25.62 9.37 -11.99
C GLY A 463 -26.39 8.18 -11.44
N ASN A 464 -26.18 6.96 -11.94
CA ASN A 464 -26.82 5.79 -11.36
C ASN A 464 -26.12 5.33 -10.06
N ARG A 465 -26.86 5.46 -8.95
CA ARG A 465 -26.41 5.08 -7.61
C ARG A 465 -26.07 3.59 -7.45
N ASP A 466 -26.85 2.68 -8.04
CA ASP A 466 -26.66 1.23 -7.88
C ASP A 466 -25.42 0.73 -8.63
N ILE A 467 -25.18 1.25 -9.84
CA ILE A 467 -23.97 1.00 -10.62
C ILE A 467 -22.75 1.54 -9.84
N MET A 468 -22.84 2.76 -9.31
CA MET A 468 -21.77 3.32 -8.49
C MET A 468 -21.47 2.43 -7.27
N LEU A 469 -22.51 2.01 -6.54
CA LEU A 469 -22.39 1.13 -5.40
C LEU A 469 -21.71 -0.20 -5.75
N ASP A 470 -22.14 -0.85 -6.83
CA ASP A 470 -21.58 -2.12 -7.30
C ASP A 470 -20.10 -1.98 -7.69
N LEU A 471 -19.72 -0.88 -8.34
CA LEU A 471 -18.33 -0.60 -8.71
C LEU A 471 -17.46 -0.44 -7.45
N LEU A 472 -17.91 0.35 -6.48
CA LEU A 472 -17.18 0.59 -5.22
C LEU A 472 -17.03 -0.69 -4.39
N GLN A 473 -18.08 -1.51 -4.28
CA GLN A 473 -18.03 -2.79 -3.58
C GLN A 473 -17.09 -3.82 -4.22
N ARG A 474 -16.76 -3.64 -5.51
CA ARG A 474 -15.76 -4.45 -6.23
C ARG A 474 -14.36 -3.84 -6.20
N GLY A 475 -14.17 -2.74 -5.46
CA GLY A 475 -12.90 -2.07 -5.26
C GLY A 475 -12.49 -1.13 -6.39
N ALA A 476 -13.45 -0.51 -7.07
CA ALA A 476 -13.14 0.57 -8.00
C ALA A 476 -12.61 1.79 -7.23
N SER A 477 -11.50 2.37 -7.69
CA SER A 477 -10.82 3.44 -6.96
C SER A 477 -11.53 4.78 -7.13
N VAL A 478 -11.65 5.50 -6.02
CA VAL A 478 -12.21 6.86 -5.97
C VAL A 478 -11.17 7.97 -6.13
N HIS A 479 -9.88 7.61 -6.16
CA HIS A 479 -8.75 8.54 -6.21
C HIS A 479 -8.05 8.58 -7.57
N GLU A 480 -8.48 7.78 -8.54
CA GLU A 480 -7.96 7.85 -9.91
C GLU A 480 -8.32 9.19 -10.53
N ARG A 481 -7.39 9.78 -11.28
CA ARG A 481 -7.62 11.04 -12.00
C ARG A 481 -7.54 10.78 -13.49
N ASN A 482 -8.49 11.33 -14.24
CA ASN A 482 -8.46 11.22 -15.70
C ASN A 482 -7.41 12.18 -16.32
N ARG A 483 -7.28 12.21 -17.66
CA ARG A 483 -6.29 13.07 -18.34
C ARG A 483 -6.56 14.57 -18.19
N ALA A 484 -7.77 14.96 -17.82
CA ALA A 484 -8.12 16.35 -17.49
C ALA A 484 -7.92 16.68 -15.99
N ASP A 485 -7.24 15.76 -15.29
CA ASP A 485 -6.92 15.82 -13.86
C ASP A 485 -8.15 15.94 -12.96
N ASN A 486 -9.26 15.33 -13.37
CA ASN A 486 -10.51 15.33 -12.62
C ASN A 486 -10.68 13.98 -11.91
N SER A 487 -11.08 14.02 -10.64
CA SER A 487 -11.53 12.87 -9.85
C SER A 487 -12.98 12.48 -10.19
N PRO A 488 -13.41 11.25 -9.89
CA PRO A 488 -14.82 10.86 -10.00
C PRO A 488 -15.74 11.74 -9.16
N LEU A 489 -15.29 12.16 -7.96
CA LEU A 489 -16.10 13.01 -7.08
C LEU A 489 -16.34 14.39 -7.69
N PHE A 490 -15.32 14.98 -8.31
CA PHE A 490 -15.46 16.25 -9.02
C PHE A 490 -16.45 16.14 -10.17
N LEU A 491 -16.37 15.07 -10.98
CA LEU A 491 -17.32 14.84 -12.08
C LEU A 491 -18.76 14.61 -11.61
N ALA A 492 -18.96 13.86 -10.51
CA ALA A 492 -20.28 13.65 -9.93
C ALA A 492 -20.90 14.97 -9.44
N THR A 493 -20.10 15.78 -8.73
CA THR A 493 -20.52 17.09 -8.20
C THR A 493 -20.85 18.06 -9.35
N LEU A 494 -19.99 18.12 -10.38
CA LEU A 494 -20.22 18.95 -11.57
C LEU A 494 -21.47 18.52 -12.36
N SER A 495 -21.82 17.22 -12.28
CA SER A 495 -22.99 16.63 -12.92
C SER A 495 -24.28 16.75 -12.13
N GLY A 496 -24.24 17.25 -10.89
CA GLY A 496 -25.39 17.32 -10.01
C GLY A 496 -25.86 15.96 -9.50
N ASN A 497 -25.01 14.93 -9.61
CA ASN A 497 -25.33 13.56 -9.21
C ASN A 497 -25.00 13.35 -7.71
N GLU A 498 -25.78 13.99 -6.84
CA GLU A 498 -25.50 14.04 -5.39
C GLU A 498 -25.47 12.67 -4.71
N ASP A 499 -26.28 11.70 -5.15
CA ASP A 499 -26.27 10.35 -4.61
C ASP A 499 -24.93 9.64 -4.88
N CYS A 500 -24.41 9.75 -6.11
CA CYS A 500 -23.09 9.24 -6.47
C CYS A 500 -21.98 9.99 -5.73
N ALA A 501 -22.09 11.32 -5.60
CA ALA A 501 -21.12 12.11 -4.84
C ALA A 501 -21.10 11.72 -3.35
N GLY A 502 -22.27 11.46 -2.75
CA GLY A 502 -22.42 10.96 -1.39
C GLY A 502 -21.75 9.60 -1.20
N LEU A 503 -21.99 8.65 -2.10
CA LEU A 503 -21.34 7.33 -2.06
C LEU A 503 -19.82 7.42 -2.20
N LEU A 504 -19.33 8.26 -3.11
CA LEU A 504 -17.90 8.49 -3.31
C LEU A 504 -17.26 9.05 -2.03
N ARG A 505 -17.89 10.04 -1.38
CA ARG A 505 -17.42 10.59 -0.10
C ARG A 505 -17.40 9.53 0.99
N SER A 506 -18.47 8.73 1.12
CA SER A 506 -18.50 7.61 2.09
C SER A 506 -17.42 6.55 1.84
N ALA A 507 -16.96 6.41 0.60
CA ALA A 507 -15.82 5.56 0.22
C ALA A 507 -14.45 6.27 0.36
N GLY A 508 -14.38 7.48 0.93
CA GLY A 508 -13.14 8.22 1.18
C GLY A 508 -12.72 9.23 0.10
N ALA A 509 -13.54 9.43 -0.94
CA ALA A 509 -13.25 10.43 -1.97
C ALA A 509 -13.28 11.85 -1.40
N HIS A 510 -12.36 12.68 -1.86
CA HIS A 510 -12.29 14.10 -1.52
C HIS A 510 -11.81 14.88 -2.74
N LEU A 511 -12.16 16.15 -2.79
CA LEU A 511 -11.71 17.05 -3.83
C LEU A 511 -10.31 17.58 -3.50
N SER A 512 -9.45 17.69 -4.51
CA SER A 512 -8.18 18.41 -4.34
C SER A 512 -8.41 19.92 -4.25
N ILE A 513 -7.41 20.66 -3.80
CA ILE A 513 -7.50 22.13 -3.70
C ILE A 513 -7.81 22.74 -5.08
N GLU A 514 -7.16 22.23 -6.13
CA GLU A 514 -7.36 22.66 -7.51
C GLU A 514 -8.80 22.40 -7.99
N GLU A 515 -9.39 21.27 -7.61
CA GLU A 515 -10.77 20.94 -7.96
C GLU A 515 -11.77 21.85 -7.23
N ILE A 516 -11.51 22.18 -5.96
CA ILE A 516 -12.34 23.10 -5.18
C ILE A 516 -12.33 24.50 -5.82
N GLU A 517 -11.15 24.98 -6.24
CA GLU A 517 -11.01 26.27 -6.92
C GLU A 517 -11.65 26.29 -8.31
N ARG A 518 -11.57 25.18 -9.07
CA ARG A 518 -12.18 25.05 -10.40
C ARG A 518 -13.71 24.87 -10.36
N GLY A 519 -14.26 24.36 -9.25
CA GLY A 519 -15.68 24.00 -9.13
C GLY A 519 -16.67 25.09 -9.53
N PRO A 520 -16.59 26.31 -8.94
CA PRO A 520 -17.52 27.40 -9.27
C PRO A 520 -17.48 27.82 -10.75
N LEU A 521 -16.27 27.90 -11.34
CA LEU A 521 -16.06 28.28 -12.74
C LEU A 521 -16.58 27.24 -13.72
N ALA A 522 -16.47 25.96 -13.37
CA ALA A 522 -16.97 24.86 -14.19
C ALA A 522 -18.52 24.81 -14.18
N LYS A 523 -19.15 25.06 -13.02
CA LYS A 523 -20.62 25.12 -12.89
C LYS A 523 -21.20 26.29 -13.69
N TYR A 524 -20.59 27.47 -13.58
CA TYR A 524 -21.02 28.67 -14.33
C TYR A 524 -20.96 28.47 -15.86
N ARG A 525 -19.89 27.88 -16.39
CA ARG A 525 -19.78 27.60 -17.84
C ARG A 525 -20.85 26.64 -18.34
N ARG A 526 -21.26 25.68 -17.52
CA ARG A 526 -22.31 24.72 -17.88
C ARG A 526 -23.69 25.38 -17.93
N GLU A 527 -23.98 26.27 -16.98
CA GLU A 527 -25.23 27.04 -16.94
C GLU A 527 -25.38 28.03 -18.10
N GLN A 528 -24.28 28.45 -18.74
CA GLN A 528 -24.32 29.28 -19.96
C GLN A 528 -24.48 28.48 -21.26
N LEU A 529 -24.21 27.17 -21.23
CA LEU A 529 -24.26 26.28 -22.41
C LEU A 529 -25.51 25.37 -22.42
N ALA A 530 -26.26 25.33 -21.33
CA ALA A 530 -27.57 24.69 -21.20
C ALA A 530 -28.68 25.73 -21.41
#